data_AF-A0A3C1DE21-F1
#
_entry.id   AF-A0A3C1DE21-F1
#
_cell.length_a   1.000
_cell.length_b   1.000
_cell.length_c   1.000
_cell.angle_alpha   90.00
_cell.angle_beta   90.00
_cell.angle_gamma   90.00
#
_symmetry.space_group_name_H-M   'P 1'
#
loop_
_entity.id
_entity.type
_entity.pdbx_description
1 polymer ?
#
loop_
_entity_poly.entity_id
_entity_poly.type
_entity_poly.pdbx_seq_one_letter_code
_entity_poly.pdbx_strand_id
1 'polypeptide(L)' 'MADLAAVMAKRGFKPLTDEDLLGQGIEVVKCRACSGYGNCGYKTFRLYENKPYSVCNLRMEKLKNGD' A
#
# COMPACT_ATOMS: atom_id res chain seq x y z
N MET A 1 -14.95 -18.51 6.97
CA MET A 1 -13.85 -17.56 7.21
C MET A 1 -14.29 -16.23 6.62
N ALA A 2 -14.34 -15.15 7.40
CA ALA A 2 -14.76 -13.85 6.87
C ALA A 2 -13.77 -13.42 5.77
N ASP A 3 -14.31 -13.01 4.61
CA ASP A 3 -13.52 -12.45 3.53
C ASP A 3 -12.83 -11.17 4.05
N LEU A 4 -11.53 -11.27 4.33
CA LEU A 4 -10.76 -10.19 4.96
C LEU A 4 -10.82 -8.92 4.11
N ALA A 5 -10.85 -9.07 2.78
CA ALA A 5 -10.98 -7.95 1.88
C ALA A 5 -12.33 -7.25 2.02
N ALA A 6 -13.45 -7.98 2.13
CA ALA A 6 -14.77 -7.39 2.39
C ALA A 6 -14.82 -6.63 3.73
N VAL A 7 -14.21 -7.18 4.79
CA VAL A 7 -14.12 -6.52 6.11
C VAL A 7 -13.29 -5.25 6.04
N MET A 8 -12.16 -5.29 5.34
CA MET A 8 -11.27 -4.13 5.22
C MET A 8 -11.81 -3.08 4.24
N ALA A 9 -12.50 -3.48 3.17
CA ALA A 9 -13.24 -2.56 2.30
C ALA A 9 -14.34 -1.82 3.08
N LYS A 10 -15.08 -2.51 3.96
CA LYS A 10 -16.07 -1.89 4.86
C LYS A 10 -15.44 -0.89 5.86
N ARG A 11 -14.14 -1.03 6.15
CA ARG A 11 -13.35 -0.08 6.97
C ARG A 11 -12.71 1.04 6.15
N GLY A 12 -12.99 1.12 4.85
CA GLY A 12 -12.48 2.19 3.97
C GLY A 12 -11.05 1.98 3.48
N PHE A 13 -10.48 0.78 3.61
CA PHE A 13 -9.18 0.50 3.01
C PHE A 13 -9.33 0.43 1.49
N LYS A 14 -8.47 1.18 0.78
CA LYS A 14 -8.47 1.16 -0.68
C LYS A 14 -7.73 -0.08 -1.20
N PRO A 15 -8.26 -0.76 -2.22
CA PRO A 15 -7.50 -1.74 -2.95
C PRO A 15 -6.28 -1.07 -3.60
N LEU A 16 -5.26 -1.89 -3.82
CA LEU A 16 -4.06 -1.62 -4.58
C LEU A 16 -3.98 -2.71 -5.63
N THR A 17 -3.89 -2.31 -6.89
CA THR A 17 -3.84 -3.21 -8.03
C THR A 17 -2.44 -3.21 -8.64
N ASP A 18 -2.15 -4.19 -9.49
CA ASP A 18 -0.88 -4.20 -10.25
C ASP A 18 -0.76 -2.99 -11.19
N GLU A 19 -1.88 -2.42 -11.66
CA GLU A 19 -1.90 -1.19 -12.45
C GLU A 19 -1.39 0.02 -11.64
N ASP A 20 -1.78 0.12 -10.36
CA ASP A 20 -1.27 1.14 -9.44
C ASP A 20 0.24 1.00 -9.19
N LEU A 21 0.77 -0.21 -9.37
CA LEU A 21 2.18 -0.57 -9.22
C LEU A 21 2.94 -0.56 -10.56
N LEU A 22 2.30 -0.19 -11.67
CA LEU A 22 2.89 -0.23 -13.02
C LEU A 22 3.47 -1.61 -13.39
N GLY A 23 2.83 -2.69 -12.94
CA GLY A 23 3.30 -4.06 -13.13
C GLY A 23 4.53 -4.43 -12.29
N GLN A 24 4.98 -3.56 -11.39
CA GLN A 24 6.00 -3.89 -10.40
C GLN A 24 5.38 -4.59 -9.18
N GLY A 25 6.19 -5.29 -8.39
CA GLY A 25 5.70 -5.94 -7.17
C GLY A 25 5.50 -4.98 -6.01
N ILE A 26 4.69 -5.39 -5.02
CA ILE A 26 4.33 -4.59 -3.84
C ILE A 26 5.57 -4.13 -3.03
N GLU A 27 6.69 -4.84 -3.10
CA GLU A 27 7.95 -4.49 -2.41
C GLU A 27 8.49 -3.11 -2.78
N VAL A 28 8.20 -2.60 -3.98
CA VAL A 28 8.73 -1.30 -4.44
C VAL A 28 8.10 -0.13 -3.70
N VAL A 29 6.84 -0.28 -3.27
CA VAL A 29 6.09 0.74 -2.52
C VAL A 29 5.88 0.38 -1.05
N LYS A 30 6.29 -0.82 -0.62
CA LYS A 30 6.19 -1.26 0.78
C LYS A 30 6.89 -0.27 1.71
N CYS A 31 6.19 0.15 2.76
CA CYS A 31 6.71 1.09 3.75
C CYS A 31 7.84 0.43 4.57
N ARG A 32 9.03 1.06 4.58
CA ARG A 32 10.19 0.60 5.37
C ARG A 32 10.30 1.22 6.76
N ALA A 33 9.27 1.97 7.19
CA ALA A 33 9.28 2.70 8.47
C ALA A 33 10.57 3.53 8.67
N CYS A 34 10.88 4.41 7.72
CA CYS A 34 12.11 5.20 7.71
C CYS A 34 12.34 6.06 8.97
N SER A 35 11.31 6.31 9.79
CA SER A 35 11.39 6.99 11.09
C SER A 35 11.21 6.08 12.31
N GLY A 36 11.44 4.77 12.17
CA GLY A 36 11.37 3.79 13.27
C GLY A 36 9.95 3.33 13.62
N TYR A 37 9.00 4.27 13.80
CA TYR A 37 7.59 3.95 14.10
C TYR A 37 6.68 3.96 12.87
N GLY A 38 7.24 4.25 11.69
CA GLY A 38 6.45 4.47 10.48
C GLY A 38 5.60 5.74 10.52
N ASN A 39 5.99 6.71 11.36
CA ASN A 39 5.36 8.03 11.48
C ASN A 39 6.06 9.07 10.57
N CYS A 40 6.55 8.66 9.41
CA CYS A 40 7.14 9.59 8.45
C CYS A 40 6.10 10.42 7.70
N GLY A 41 4.81 10.33 8.07
CA GLY A 41 3.69 10.99 7.39
C GLY A 41 3.23 10.32 6.09
N TYR A 42 4.08 9.50 5.46
CA TYR A 42 3.78 8.87 4.17
C TYR A 42 3.22 7.44 4.25
N LYS A 43 3.05 6.88 5.45
CA LYS A 43 2.57 5.50 5.63
C LYS A 43 1.05 5.45 5.49
N THR A 44 0.56 4.65 4.56
CA THR A 44 -0.85 4.28 4.44
C THR A 44 -1.01 2.77 4.44
N PHE A 45 -2.21 2.28 4.66
CA PHE A 45 -2.53 0.87 4.52
C PHE A 45 -3.43 0.66 3.31
N ARG A 46 -3.10 -0.34 2.50
CA ARG A 46 -3.83 -0.72 1.28
C ARG A 46 -4.07 -2.23 1.29
N LEU A 47 -5.05 -2.67 0.51
CA LEU A 47 -5.32 -4.09 0.27
C LEU A 47 -4.68 -4.52 -1.04
N TYR A 48 -3.75 -5.46 -1.00
CA TYR A 48 -3.18 -6.09 -2.19
C TYR A 48 -3.39 -7.60 -2.07
N GLU A 49 -3.98 -8.23 -3.09
CA GLU A 49 -4.34 -9.66 -3.08
C GLU A 49 -5.09 -10.11 -1.81
N ASN A 50 -6.09 -9.34 -1.39
CA ASN A 50 -6.89 -9.57 -0.18
C ASN A 50 -6.08 -9.54 1.14
N LYS A 51 -4.85 -9.03 1.13
CA LYS A 51 -3.98 -8.89 2.30
C LYS A 51 -3.68 -7.42 2.59
N PRO A 52 -3.66 -7.00 3.87
CA PRO A 52 -3.27 -5.66 4.23
C PRO A 52 -1.76 -5.45 4.12
N TYR A 53 -1.35 -4.41 3.42
CA TYR A 53 0.04 -3.98 3.31
C TYR A 53 0.21 -2.54 3.77
N SER A 54 1.33 -2.26 4.44
CA SER A 54 1.78 -0.89 4.70
C SER A 54 2.52 -0.36 3.47
N VAL A 55 2.00 0.71 2.90
CA VAL A 55 2.48 1.34 1.66
C VAL A 55 3.04 2.72 2.00
N CYS A 56 4.07 3.13 1.27
CA CYS A 56 4.64 4.47 1.35
C CYS A 56 4.13 5.32 0.18
N ASN A 57 3.30 6.32 0.47
CA ASN A 57 2.75 7.23 -0.53
C ASN A 57 3.84 7.95 -1.33
N LEU A 58 4.94 8.35 -0.68
CA LEU A 58 6.06 8.98 -1.38
C LEU A 58 6.66 8.06 -2.45
N ARG A 59 6.75 6.75 -2.19
CA ARG A 59 7.25 5.78 -3.18
C ARG A 59 6.23 5.49 -4.27
N MET A 60 4.94 5.47 -3.92
CA MET A 60 3.86 5.40 -4.92
C MET A 60 3.92 6.59 -5.87
N GLU A 61 4.13 7.82 -5.35
CA GLU A 61 4.24 9.03 -6.16
C GLU A 61 5.49 8.99 -7.06
N LYS A 62 6.64 8.59 -6.52
CA LYS A 62 7.86 8.41 -7.31
C LYS A 62 7.71 7.35 -8.41
N LEU A 63 7.07 6.22 -8.09
CA LEU A 63 6.77 5.17 -9.06
C LEU A 63 5.92 5.71 -10.21
N LYS A 64 4.90 6.52 -9.91
CA LYS A 64 4.01 7.12 -10.92
C LYS A 64 4.67 8.25 -11.72
N ASN A 65 5.61 8.97 -11.12
CA ASN A 65 6.27 10.12 -11.74
C ASN A 65 7.57 9.77 -12.48
N GLY A 66 8.03 8.51 -12.42
CA GLY A 66 9.16 8.01 -13.22
C GLY A 66 10.53 8.59 -12.83
N ASP A 67 10.90 8.45 -11.55
CA ASP A 67 12.27 8.71 -11.06
C ASP A 67 13.17 7.48 -11.26
#